data_AF-B4NTH1-F1
#
_entry.id   AF-B4NTH1-F1
#
_cell.length_a   1.000
_cell.length_b   1.000
_cell.length_c   1.000
_cell.angle_alpha   90.00
_cell.angle_beta   90.00
_cell.angle_gamma   90.00
#
_symmetry.space_group_name_H-M   'P 1'
#
loop_
_entity.id
_entity.type
_entity.pdbx_description
1 polymer ?
#
loop_
_entity_poly.entity_id
_entity_poly.type
_entity_poly.pdbx_seq_one_letter_code
_entity_poly.pdbx_strand_id
1 'polypeptide(L)'
;MAASKELFTPRQPMEYQERMKLEVVDQRNPCLIRPATVVTRKGYRVQLHLDCWPTEYYFWLEDDSPDLHPIGWCEATSHELETPPGYLQPKSVMPCDVEGCRGFGNAKRFNLNVHALRECCPYAPENWRQWRSKTVKPPRVAPENIRRGWAKKAKRASSEAKQAIKEDSQLEIVAEKVQAKRKTPPCEEKVVKKQKQEDAEQVPDERSLAIASTFVKDYGPQFLPNYRLWQLNSGFQLDDVRTNPLHWTSWDVCEYLERALDSTDIAKLIFEQDIDGRALLMLGRKELEKYLKLKVGPAVKLYSLILNLRIAGDEYTCSCDKAAAGAVPEQRLQGGPRPGALRERGRRGRRRRDA
;
A
#
# COMPACT_ATOMS: atom_id res chain seq x y z
N MET A 1 6.32 40.52 -20.32
CA MET A 1 6.00 40.26 -21.75
C MET A 1 4.79 39.33 -21.80
N ALA A 2 3.84 39.59 -22.69
CA ALA A 2 2.76 38.64 -22.97
C ALA A 2 3.27 37.58 -23.96
N ALA A 3 2.79 36.34 -23.84
CA ALA A 3 3.15 35.27 -24.76
C ALA A 3 2.60 35.56 -26.18
N SER A 4 3.36 35.21 -27.23
CA SER A 4 2.95 35.42 -28.62
C SER A 4 1.83 34.45 -29.02
N LYS A 5 0.95 34.88 -29.94
CA LYS A 5 -0.21 34.11 -30.41
C LYS A 5 0.18 32.72 -30.96
N GLU A 6 1.36 32.63 -31.56
CA GLU A 6 1.90 31.40 -32.17
C GLU A 6 2.14 30.28 -31.16
N LEU A 7 2.27 30.60 -29.86
CA LEU A 7 2.43 29.61 -28.79
C LEU A 7 1.12 28.94 -28.38
N PHE A 8 -0.03 29.42 -28.89
CA PHE A 8 -1.34 28.94 -28.47
C PHE A 8 -1.98 28.07 -29.57
N THR A 9 -2.06 26.77 -29.34
CA THR A 9 -2.84 25.83 -30.16
C THR A 9 -3.98 25.26 -29.32
N PRO A 10 -5.21 25.81 -29.42
CA PRO A 10 -6.34 25.27 -28.67
C PRO A 10 -6.73 23.90 -29.22
N ARG A 11 -6.92 22.94 -28.31
CA ARG A 11 -7.48 21.63 -28.67
C ARG A 11 -8.96 21.76 -29.06
N GLN A 12 -9.51 20.76 -29.74
CA GLN A 12 -10.96 20.67 -29.89
C GLN A 12 -11.61 20.17 -28.58
N PRO A 13 -12.79 20.69 -28.20
CA PRO A 13 -13.46 20.24 -26.99
C PRO A 13 -14.15 18.89 -27.22
N MET A 14 -14.18 18.03 -26.22
CA MET A 14 -14.62 16.63 -26.34
C MET A 14 -16.14 16.47 -26.41
N GLU A 15 -16.62 15.48 -27.15
CA GLU A 15 -18.04 15.27 -27.47
C GLU A 15 -18.83 14.48 -26.40
N TYR A 16 -18.81 14.94 -25.14
CA TYR A 16 -19.70 14.39 -24.12
C TYR A 16 -21.17 14.72 -24.42
N GLN A 17 -22.05 13.72 -24.28
CA GLN A 17 -23.50 13.88 -24.40
C GLN A 17 -24.17 13.83 -23.02
N GLU A 18 -25.28 14.53 -22.87
CA GLU A 18 -26.10 14.47 -21.66
C GLU A 18 -26.54 13.02 -21.39
N ARG A 19 -26.62 12.65 -20.11
CA ARG A 19 -26.96 11.31 -19.63
C ARG A 19 -25.93 10.21 -19.88
N MET A 20 -24.78 10.51 -20.50
CA MET A 20 -23.66 9.56 -20.52
C MET A 20 -23.22 9.22 -19.10
N LYS A 21 -22.89 7.96 -18.86
CA LYS A 21 -22.36 7.48 -17.58
C LYS A 21 -20.85 7.26 -17.65
N LEU A 22 -20.18 7.57 -16.56
CA LEU A 22 -18.73 7.45 -16.42
C LEU A 22 -18.35 7.20 -14.96
N GLU A 23 -17.07 6.94 -14.72
CA GLU A 23 -16.47 6.85 -13.40
C GLU A 23 -15.64 8.12 -13.16
N VAL A 24 -15.79 8.74 -11.99
CA VAL A 24 -15.11 10.01 -11.68
C VAL A 24 -14.51 10.02 -10.28
N VAL A 25 -13.33 10.60 -10.14
CA VAL A 25 -12.72 10.86 -8.83
C VAL A 25 -13.52 11.95 -8.11
N ASP A 26 -13.93 11.66 -6.88
CA ASP A 26 -14.71 12.58 -6.07
C ASP A 26 -13.85 13.82 -5.70
N GLN A 27 -14.31 15.00 -6.12
CA GLN A 27 -13.59 16.26 -5.89
C GLN A 27 -13.55 16.69 -4.43
N ARG A 28 -14.32 16.06 -3.54
CA ARG A 28 -14.32 16.29 -2.08
C ARG A 28 -13.54 15.21 -1.34
N ASN A 29 -13.46 14.01 -1.91
CA ASN A 29 -12.63 12.93 -1.40
C ASN A 29 -11.98 12.12 -2.55
N PRO A 30 -10.81 12.53 -3.04
CA PRO A 30 -10.07 11.93 -4.15
C PRO A 30 -9.54 10.52 -3.89
N CYS A 31 -9.71 9.99 -2.68
CA CYS A 31 -9.51 8.58 -2.38
C CYS A 31 -10.67 7.72 -2.89
N LEU A 32 -11.80 8.34 -3.28
CA LEU A 32 -13.00 7.66 -3.74
C LEU A 32 -13.23 7.93 -5.23
N ILE A 33 -13.65 6.88 -5.93
CA ILE A 33 -14.12 6.95 -7.32
C ILE A 33 -15.59 6.54 -7.33
N ARG A 34 -16.42 7.32 -8.00
CA ARG A 34 -17.88 7.16 -7.98
C ARG A 34 -18.46 7.06 -9.39
N PRO A 35 -19.56 6.33 -9.57
CA PRO A 35 -20.36 6.43 -10.79
C PRO A 35 -20.98 7.83 -10.89
N ALA A 36 -20.89 8.42 -12.07
CA ALA A 36 -21.43 9.73 -12.36
C ALA A 36 -22.13 9.79 -13.70
N THR A 37 -23.08 10.71 -13.80
CA THR A 37 -23.83 11.00 -15.01
C THR A 37 -23.49 12.41 -15.51
N VAL A 38 -23.24 12.54 -16.80
CA VAL A 38 -23.09 13.83 -17.48
C VAL A 38 -24.41 14.57 -17.44
N VAL A 39 -24.42 15.73 -16.80
CA VAL A 39 -25.59 16.61 -16.75
C VAL A 39 -25.64 17.45 -18.01
N THR A 40 -24.57 18.20 -18.28
CA THR A 40 -24.46 19.05 -19.46
C THR A 40 -22.99 19.40 -19.75
N ARG A 41 -22.73 19.95 -20.94
CA ARG A 41 -21.41 20.37 -21.41
C ARG A 41 -21.42 21.85 -21.74
N LYS A 42 -20.35 22.55 -21.38
CA LYS A 42 -20.12 23.96 -21.75
C LYS A 42 -18.69 24.16 -22.22
N GLY A 43 -18.49 24.14 -23.54
CA GLY A 43 -17.17 24.28 -24.16
C GLY A 43 -16.25 23.13 -23.75
N TYR A 44 -15.14 23.46 -23.08
CA TYR A 44 -14.11 22.55 -22.57
C TYR A 44 -14.43 21.94 -21.21
N ARG A 45 -15.62 22.18 -20.67
CA ARG A 45 -16.03 21.68 -19.35
C ARG A 45 -17.28 20.84 -19.41
N VAL A 46 -17.34 19.87 -18.52
CA VAL A 46 -18.46 18.96 -18.31
C VAL A 46 -18.97 19.10 -16.88
N GLN A 47 -20.29 19.24 -16.73
CA GLN A 47 -20.96 19.21 -15.44
C GLN A 47 -21.39 17.78 -15.12
N LEU A 48 -21.07 17.33 -13.92
CA LEU A 48 -21.32 15.97 -13.48
C LEU A 48 -22.23 15.93 -12.26
N HIS A 49 -23.06 14.89 -12.24
CA HIS A 49 -23.86 14.46 -11.11
C HIS A 49 -23.32 13.11 -10.61
N LEU A 50 -23.05 13.00 -9.31
CA LEU A 50 -22.73 11.72 -8.69
C LEU A 50 -24.05 10.94 -8.49
N ASP A 51 -24.13 9.71 -9.02
CA ASP A 51 -25.38 8.95 -9.00
C ASP A 51 -25.89 8.76 -7.55
N CYS A 52 -27.18 9.04 -7.33
CA CYS A 52 -27.86 9.00 -6.02
C CYS A 52 -27.36 10.01 -4.97
N TRP A 53 -26.57 11.01 -5.36
CA TRP A 53 -26.26 12.16 -4.48
C TRP A 53 -27.21 13.34 -4.72
N PRO A 54 -27.43 14.21 -3.73
CA PRO A 54 -28.20 15.44 -3.91
C PRO A 54 -27.60 16.38 -4.97
N THR A 55 -28.44 17.21 -5.58
CA THR A 55 -28.04 18.06 -6.72
C THR A 55 -27.09 19.20 -6.34
N GLU A 56 -27.03 19.56 -5.07
CA GLU A 56 -26.06 20.51 -4.51
C GLU A 56 -24.60 20.02 -4.64
N TYR A 57 -24.39 18.72 -4.89
CA TYR A 57 -23.07 18.13 -5.11
C TYR A 57 -22.62 18.19 -6.57
N TYR A 58 -23.38 18.83 -7.47
CA TYR A 58 -22.95 18.98 -8.86
C TYR A 58 -21.63 19.77 -8.93
N PHE A 59 -20.74 19.33 -9.82
CA PHE A 59 -19.47 20.01 -10.03
C PHE A 59 -19.06 19.99 -11.50
N TRP A 60 -18.20 20.94 -11.86
CA TRP A 60 -17.63 21.07 -13.19
C TRP A 60 -16.21 20.52 -13.19
N LEU A 61 -15.86 19.78 -14.24
CA LEU A 61 -14.49 19.40 -14.58
C LEU A 61 -14.17 19.86 -16.00
N GLU A 62 -12.87 20.04 -16.28
CA GLU A 62 -12.41 20.10 -17.65
C GLU A 62 -12.69 18.75 -18.32
N ASP A 63 -13.09 18.77 -19.58
CA ASP A 63 -13.52 17.58 -20.33
C ASP A 63 -12.36 16.58 -20.55
N ASP A 64 -11.10 17.05 -20.45
CA ASP A 64 -9.82 16.30 -20.49
C ASP A 64 -9.20 16.08 -19.12
N SER A 65 -9.98 16.30 -18.06
CA SER A 65 -9.53 16.02 -16.71
C SER A 65 -9.09 14.55 -16.57
N PRO A 66 -7.90 14.28 -16.00
CA PRO A 66 -7.44 12.92 -15.74
C PRO A 66 -8.23 12.20 -14.64
N ASP A 67 -9.19 12.89 -14.01
CA ASP A 67 -10.13 12.33 -13.03
C ASP A 67 -11.41 11.80 -13.68
N LEU A 68 -11.57 11.93 -15.00
CA LEU A 68 -12.68 11.38 -15.78
C LEU A 68 -12.27 10.04 -16.38
N HIS A 69 -13.09 9.02 -16.15
CA HIS A 69 -12.78 7.66 -16.56
C HIS A 69 -13.97 6.98 -17.25
N PRO A 70 -13.74 6.21 -18.32
CA PRO A 70 -14.79 5.44 -18.95
C PRO A 70 -15.27 4.32 -18.02
N ILE A 71 -16.48 3.82 -18.25
CA ILE A 71 -17.05 2.69 -17.51
C ILE A 71 -16.10 1.47 -17.58
N GLY A 72 -15.86 0.84 -16.44
CA GLY A 72 -14.96 -0.31 -16.26
C GLY A 72 -13.52 0.05 -15.93
N TRP A 73 -13.20 1.34 -15.72
CA TRP A 73 -11.84 1.77 -15.38
C TRP A 73 -11.40 1.27 -14.01
N CYS A 74 -12.26 1.38 -13.00
CA CYS A 74 -12.01 0.88 -11.65
C CYS A 74 -11.74 -0.63 -11.66
N GLU A 75 -12.56 -1.39 -12.40
CA GLU A 75 -12.37 -2.84 -12.56
C GLU A 75 -11.01 -3.16 -13.21
N ALA A 76 -10.69 -2.49 -14.33
CA ALA A 76 -9.45 -2.74 -15.07
C ALA A 76 -8.18 -2.36 -14.29
N THR A 77 -8.26 -1.34 -13.43
CA THR A 77 -7.13 -0.82 -12.66
C THR A 77 -7.10 -1.31 -11.21
N SER A 78 -8.04 -2.17 -10.83
CA SER A 78 -8.21 -2.69 -9.45
C SER A 78 -8.40 -1.59 -8.41
N HIS A 79 -9.08 -0.50 -8.77
CA HIS A 79 -9.57 0.50 -7.83
C HIS A 79 -11.00 0.14 -7.40
N GLU A 80 -11.35 0.51 -6.16
CA GLU A 80 -12.69 0.33 -5.65
C GLU A 80 -13.62 1.40 -6.22
N LEU A 81 -14.71 0.97 -6.87
CA LEU A 81 -15.80 1.85 -7.27
C LEU A 81 -16.79 1.96 -6.11
N GLU A 82 -17.03 3.17 -5.62
CA GLU A 82 -18.00 3.41 -4.57
C GLU A 82 -19.42 3.12 -5.05
N THR A 83 -20.11 2.24 -4.33
CA THR A 83 -21.53 1.96 -4.53
C THR A 83 -22.38 3.22 -4.29
N PRO A 84 -23.34 3.55 -5.18
CA PRO A 84 -24.25 4.68 -4.98
C PRO A 84 -25.00 4.61 -3.64
N PRO A 85 -25.31 5.77 -3.01
CA PRO A 85 -26.21 5.84 -1.86
C PRO A 85 -27.50 5.03 -2.07
N GLY A 86 -27.84 4.18 -1.10
CA GLY A 86 -29.03 3.33 -1.15
C GLY A 86 -28.89 2.01 -1.92
N TYR A 87 -27.75 1.73 -2.56
CA TYR A 87 -27.54 0.50 -3.32
C TYR A 87 -26.44 -0.38 -2.72
N LEU A 88 -26.81 -1.43 -2.00
CA LEU A 88 -25.90 -2.45 -1.43
C LEU A 88 -24.68 -1.87 -0.67
N GLN A 89 -24.82 -0.68 -0.08
CA GLN A 89 -23.72 -0.04 0.62
C GLN A 89 -23.37 -0.79 1.92
N PRO A 90 -22.09 -1.12 2.17
CA PRO A 90 -21.66 -1.66 3.44
C PRO A 90 -21.94 -0.68 4.58
N LYS A 91 -22.34 -1.21 5.74
CA LYS A 91 -22.52 -0.41 6.97
C LYS A 91 -21.22 0.34 7.27
N SER A 92 -21.33 1.64 7.53
CA SER A 92 -20.16 2.43 7.91
C SER A 92 -19.67 1.99 9.30
N VAL A 93 -18.36 1.81 9.41
CA VAL A 93 -17.67 1.55 10.70
C VAL A 93 -17.59 2.83 11.54
N MET A 94 -17.67 4.00 10.91
CA MET A 94 -17.56 5.32 11.53
C MET A 94 -18.71 6.21 11.01
N PRO A 95 -19.89 6.20 11.67
CA PRO A 95 -21.04 6.96 11.20
C PRO A 95 -20.74 8.45 11.26
N CYS A 96 -21.05 9.15 10.16
CA CYS A 96 -21.11 10.61 10.10
C CYS A 96 -22.58 11.04 10.04
N ASP A 97 -22.88 12.18 10.64
CA ASP A 97 -24.22 12.80 10.67
C ASP A 97 -24.59 13.54 9.36
N VAL A 98 -23.64 13.69 8.44
CA VAL A 98 -23.88 14.29 7.13
C VAL A 98 -24.51 13.27 6.18
N GLU A 99 -25.62 13.64 5.56
CA GLU A 99 -26.33 12.81 4.60
C GLU A 99 -25.43 12.32 3.46
N GLY A 100 -25.51 11.02 3.15
CA GLY A 100 -24.67 10.36 2.14
C GLY A 100 -23.21 10.15 2.55
N CYS A 101 -22.75 10.73 3.67
CA CYS A 101 -21.39 10.52 4.16
C CYS A 101 -21.25 9.21 4.93
N ARG A 102 -20.23 8.43 4.59
CA ARG A 102 -19.91 7.15 5.26
C ARG A 102 -18.73 7.27 6.23
N GLY A 103 -18.31 8.48 6.57
CA GLY A 103 -17.17 8.74 7.45
C GLY A 103 -15.81 8.67 6.76
N PHE A 104 -15.76 8.65 5.42
CA PHE A 104 -14.50 8.64 4.67
C PHE A 104 -13.95 10.05 4.40
N GLY A 105 -12.63 10.16 4.45
CA GLY A 105 -11.87 11.40 4.27
C GLY A 105 -11.90 12.30 5.51
N ASN A 106 -11.17 13.42 5.45
CA ASN A 106 -11.19 14.43 6.49
C ASN A 106 -10.84 15.80 5.90
N ALA A 107 -11.74 16.77 6.05
CA ALA A 107 -11.60 18.11 5.48
C ALA A 107 -10.54 18.98 6.16
N LYS A 108 -10.24 18.72 7.43
CA LYS A 108 -9.32 19.52 8.25
C LYS A 108 -7.93 18.90 8.36
N ARG A 109 -7.87 17.56 8.34
CA ARG A 109 -6.65 16.76 8.53
C ARG A 109 -6.52 15.75 7.40
N PHE A 110 -5.95 16.16 6.27
CA PHE A 110 -5.85 15.36 5.02
C PHE A 110 -5.14 14.00 5.18
N ASN A 111 -4.32 13.85 6.21
CA ASN A 111 -3.66 12.60 6.59
C ASN A 111 -4.60 11.58 7.26
N LEU A 112 -5.82 11.98 7.62
CA LEU A 112 -6.84 11.08 8.14
C LEU A 112 -7.81 10.69 7.02
N ASN A 113 -7.91 9.39 6.76
CA ASN A 113 -8.81 8.84 5.75
C ASN A 113 -10.23 8.61 6.28
N VAL A 114 -10.49 8.92 7.55
CA VAL A 114 -11.80 8.79 8.19
C VAL A 114 -12.10 9.94 9.16
N HIS A 115 -13.38 10.15 9.43
CA HIS A 115 -13.88 11.09 10.44
C HIS A 115 -15.17 10.57 11.09
N ALA A 116 -15.49 11.11 12.26
CA ALA A 116 -16.77 10.90 12.95
C ALA A 116 -17.60 12.19 13.06
N LEU A 117 -16.92 13.33 13.17
CA LEU A 117 -17.57 14.62 13.44
C LEU A 117 -17.87 15.37 12.13
N ARG A 118 -19.07 15.99 12.07
CA ARG A 118 -19.50 16.87 10.98
C ARG A 118 -18.45 17.88 10.56
N GLU A 119 -17.81 18.49 11.56
CA GLU A 119 -16.81 19.54 11.37
C GLU A 119 -15.56 19.06 10.61
N CYS A 120 -15.31 17.75 10.56
CA CYS A 120 -14.23 17.14 9.80
C CYS A 120 -14.72 16.53 8.47
N CYS A 121 -16.03 16.54 8.20
CA CYS A 121 -16.60 15.88 7.04
C CYS A 121 -16.35 16.67 5.74
N PRO A 122 -15.80 16.05 4.67
CA PRO A 122 -15.62 16.72 3.37
C PRO A 122 -16.93 17.12 2.67
N TYR A 123 -18.03 16.49 3.05
CA TYR A 123 -19.36 16.72 2.48
C TYR A 123 -20.16 17.77 3.28
N ALA A 124 -19.74 18.12 4.50
CA ALA A 124 -20.38 19.18 5.27
C ALA A 124 -20.26 20.54 4.55
N PRO A 125 -21.36 21.30 4.35
CA PRO A 125 -21.39 22.61 3.66
C PRO A 125 -20.28 23.57 4.08
N GLU A 126 -19.94 23.57 5.35
CA GLU A 126 -18.94 24.45 5.95
C GLU A 126 -17.51 24.16 5.44
N ASN A 127 -17.28 22.95 4.92
CA ASN A 127 -15.96 22.45 4.51
C ASN A 127 -15.72 22.43 2.99
N TRP A 128 -16.71 22.79 2.17
CA TRP A 128 -16.68 22.59 0.70
C TRP A 128 -15.51 23.29 -0.02
N ARG A 129 -15.02 24.43 0.51
CA ARG A 129 -13.96 25.23 -0.13
C ARG A 129 -12.56 24.79 0.25
N GLN A 130 -12.40 24.11 1.38
CA GLN A 130 -11.08 23.83 1.96
C GLN A 130 -10.34 22.70 1.25
N TRP A 131 -11.09 21.78 0.64
CA TRP A 131 -10.54 20.61 -0.05
C TRP A 131 -9.86 20.94 -1.40
N ARG A 132 -10.41 21.92 -2.14
CA ARG A 132 -10.01 22.18 -3.53
C ARG A 132 -8.58 22.73 -3.69
N SER A 133 -7.96 23.23 -2.61
CA SER A 133 -6.72 24.00 -2.67
C SER A 133 -5.46 23.27 -2.21
N LYS A 134 -5.56 22.05 -1.65
CA LYS A 134 -4.43 21.40 -0.94
C LYS A 134 -4.12 19.96 -1.34
N THR A 135 -4.90 19.34 -2.22
CA THR A 135 -4.70 17.94 -2.59
C THR A 135 -3.84 17.83 -3.83
N VAL A 136 -2.61 17.34 -3.67
CA VAL A 136 -1.76 16.93 -4.80
C VAL A 136 -2.40 15.68 -5.41
N LYS A 137 -2.86 15.78 -6.67
CA LYS A 137 -3.44 14.64 -7.39
C LYS A 137 -2.31 13.66 -7.73
N PRO A 138 -2.40 12.37 -7.35
CA PRO A 138 -1.40 11.39 -7.76
C PRO A 138 -1.32 11.28 -9.29
N PRO A 139 -0.15 11.00 -9.87
CA PRO A 139 -0.03 10.70 -11.29
C PRO A 139 -0.92 9.49 -11.63
N ARG A 140 -1.76 9.66 -12.66
CA ARG A 140 -2.74 8.64 -13.08
C ARG A 140 -2.15 7.75 -14.16
N VAL A 141 -2.60 6.50 -14.20
CA VAL A 141 -2.28 5.58 -15.29
C VAL A 141 -2.91 6.11 -16.58
N ALA A 142 -2.08 6.31 -17.61
CA ALA A 142 -2.54 6.81 -18.90
C ALA A 142 -3.55 5.82 -19.54
N PRO A 143 -4.56 6.29 -20.29
CA PRO A 143 -5.61 5.47 -20.89
C PRO A 143 -5.09 4.26 -21.68
N GLU A 144 -3.97 4.41 -22.38
CA GLU A 144 -3.26 3.40 -23.17
C GLU A 144 -2.70 2.23 -22.35
N ASN A 145 -2.45 2.43 -21.05
CA ASN A 145 -1.91 1.42 -20.15
C ASN A 145 -3.02 0.63 -19.41
N ILE A 146 -4.30 0.95 -19.68
CA ILE A 146 -5.43 0.23 -19.09
C ILE A 146 -5.63 -1.08 -19.87
N ARG A 147 -5.15 -2.19 -19.31
CA ARG A 147 -5.42 -3.52 -19.84
C ARG A 147 -6.88 -3.88 -19.64
N ARG A 148 -7.71 -3.71 -20.68
CA ARG A 148 -9.09 -4.17 -20.70
C ARG A 148 -9.15 -5.62 -21.20
N GLY A 149 -9.57 -6.54 -20.33
CA GLY A 149 -9.86 -7.93 -20.69
C GLY A 149 -9.20 -8.97 -19.78
N TRP A 150 -9.94 -9.46 -18.78
CA TRP A 150 -10.60 -10.77 -18.78
C TRP A 150 -11.35 -10.89 -17.45
N ALA A 151 -12.65 -11.16 -17.49
CA ALA A 151 -13.46 -11.41 -16.31
C ALA A 151 -12.83 -12.55 -15.47
N LYS A 152 -12.38 -12.24 -14.25
CA LYS A 152 -12.02 -13.27 -13.28
C LYS A 152 -13.31 -13.85 -12.71
N LYS A 153 -13.43 -15.18 -12.77
CA LYS A 153 -14.60 -15.96 -12.34
C LYS A 153 -15.16 -15.47 -10.99
N ALA A 154 -16.48 -15.36 -10.94
CA ALA A 154 -17.25 -15.05 -9.74
C ALA A 154 -16.78 -15.88 -8.53
N LYS A 155 -16.42 -15.22 -7.43
CA LYS A 155 -16.29 -15.88 -6.13
C LYS A 155 -17.68 -16.35 -5.71
N ARG A 156 -17.85 -17.67 -5.69
CA ARG A 156 -19.02 -18.39 -5.18
C ARG A 156 -19.36 -17.88 -3.78
N ALA A 157 -20.55 -17.32 -3.62
CA ALA A 157 -21.12 -16.99 -2.32
C ALA A 157 -21.34 -18.30 -1.55
N SER A 158 -20.66 -18.45 -0.41
CA SER A 158 -20.94 -19.50 0.56
C SER A 158 -21.94 -18.94 1.56
N SER A 159 -23.23 -19.03 1.23
CA SER A 159 -24.28 -19.07 2.22
C SER A 159 -24.32 -20.48 2.81
N GLU A 160 -24.06 -20.62 4.10
CA GLU A 160 -24.82 -21.54 4.94
C GLU A 160 -24.54 -21.26 6.43
N ALA A 161 -25.65 -21.12 7.14
CA ALA A 161 -25.75 -20.79 8.54
C ALA A 161 -25.34 -21.97 9.43
N LYS A 162 -24.78 -21.65 10.59
CA LYS A 162 -25.12 -22.33 11.83
C LYS A 162 -25.48 -21.29 12.88
N GLN A 163 -26.78 -21.10 13.05
CA GLN A 163 -27.39 -20.62 14.28
C GLN A 163 -27.22 -21.67 15.38
N ALA A 164 -26.92 -21.23 16.61
CA ALA A 164 -27.64 -21.59 17.84
C ALA A 164 -26.95 -20.95 19.07
N ILE A 165 -27.63 -20.00 19.76
CA ILE A 165 -28.17 -20.14 21.16
C ILE A 165 -27.07 -19.80 22.22
N LYS A 166 -27.21 -18.93 23.24
CA LYS A 166 -28.32 -18.25 23.93
C LYS A 166 -27.78 -17.11 24.84
N GLU A 167 -28.68 -16.17 25.16
CA GLU A 167 -28.87 -15.39 26.43
C GLU A 167 -27.67 -14.69 27.10
N ASP A 168 -27.64 -13.36 27.18
CA ASP A 168 -28.45 -12.42 28.00
C ASP A 168 -27.75 -12.09 29.33
N SER A 169 -27.45 -10.80 29.51
CA SER A 169 -27.08 -10.14 30.78
C SER A 169 -26.96 -8.65 30.51
N GLN A 170 -28.09 -7.97 30.64
CA GLN A 170 -28.18 -6.52 30.85
C GLN A 170 -27.42 -6.12 32.12
N LEU A 171 -26.61 -5.06 32.05
CA LEU A 171 -26.39 -4.13 33.17
C LEU A 171 -26.12 -2.72 32.60
N GLU A 172 -27.13 -1.85 32.74
CA GLU A 172 -26.95 -0.39 32.79
C GLU A 172 -26.35 0.00 34.15
N ILE A 173 -25.30 0.83 34.21
CA ILE A 173 -25.10 1.82 35.30
C ILE A 173 -24.33 3.05 34.76
N VAL A 174 -25.07 4.16 34.66
CA VAL A 174 -24.80 5.55 35.09
C VAL A 174 -23.52 6.29 34.64
N ALA A 175 -23.77 7.47 34.06
CA ALA A 175 -22.84 8.54 33.76
C ALA A 175 -22.23 9.19 35.01
N GLU A 176 -20.94 9.50 34.97
CA GLU A 176 -20.40 10.59 35.78
C GLU A 176 -19.31 11.39 35.04
N LYS A 177 -19.50 12.71 35.06
CA LYS A 177 -18.60 13.73 34.54
C LYS A 177 -17.39 13.84 35.45
N VAL A 178 -16.18 13.88 34.87
CA VAL A 178 -15.06 14.59 35.51
C VAL A 178 -14.37 15.47 34.47
N GLN A 179 -14.46 16.78 34.73
CA GLN A 179 -13.68 17.83 34.11
C GLN A 179 -12.23 17.73 34.61
N ALA A 180 -11.26 17.74 33.69
CA ALA A 180 -9.87 18.03 34.03
C ALA A 180 -9.28 18.97 32.99
N LYS A 181 -9.31 20.27 33.33
CA LYS A 181 -8.50 21.31 32.70
C LYS A 181 -7.02 20.97 32.90
N ARG A 182 -6.26 20.82 31.81
CA ARG A 182 -4.81 21.04 31.83
C ARG A 182 -4.44 22.02 30.72
N LYS A 183 -4.03 23.20 31.16
CA LYS A 183 -3.31 24.21 30.37
C LYS A 183 -1.86 23.75 30.23
N THR A 184 -1.25 23.95 29.06
CA THR A 184 0.21 24.16 28.87
C THR A 184 0.44 24.83 27.49
N PRO A 185 1.57 25.55 27.31
CA PRO A 185 1.68 26.80 26.55
C PRO A 185 2.01 26.61 25.04
N PRO A 186 1.99 27.70 24.22
CA PRO A 186 2.29 27.60 22.80
C PRO A 186 3.80 27.46 22.57
N CYS A 187 4.21 26.53 21.71
CA CYS A 187 5.59 26.40 21.26
C CYS A 187 5.68 26.91 19.81
N GLU A 188 6.55 27.90 19.60
CA GLU A 188 6.79 28.61 18.35
C GLU A 188 7.37 27.67 17.28
N GLU A 189 6.71 27.60 16.12
CA GLU A 189 7.25 26.92 14.94
C GLU A 189 8.40 27.75 14.33
N LYS A 190 9.64 27.35 14.60
CA LYS A 190 10.80 27.79 13.82
C LYS A 190 10.76 27.10 12.45
N VAL A 191 10.57 27.91 11.42
CA VAL A 191 10.72 27.55 10.00
C VAL A 191 12.16 27.10 9.74
N VAL A 192 12.38 25.80 9.55
CA VAL A 192 13.63 25.28 8.98
C VAL A 192 13.36 24.90 7.52
N LYS A 193 13.88 25.73 6.61
CA LYS A 193 13.96 25.45 5.18
C LYS A 193 14.88 24.24 4.97
N LYS A 194 14.34 23.08 4.58
CA LYS A 194 15.17 21.99 4.06
C LYS A 194 15.15 22.06 2.53
N GLN A 195 16.31 22.37 1.98
CA GLN A 195 16.59 22.38 0.55
C GLN A 195 16.35 20.99 -0.04
N LYS A 196 15.67 20.97 -1.18
CA LYS A 196 15.34 19.78 -1.97
C LYS A 196 16.61 19.32 -2.69
N GLN A 197 17.20 18.22 -2.25
CA GLN A 197 18.16 17.46 -3.05
C GLN A 197 17.36 16.48 -3.93
N GLU A 198 17.67 16.49 -5.22
CA GLU A 198 17.11 15.60 -6.23
C GLU A 198 17.86 14.28 -6.17
N ASP A 199 17.31 13.28 -5.48
CA ASP A 199 17.81 11.90 -5.56
C ASP A 199 17.14 11.18 -6.73
N ALA A 200 17.96 10.70 -7.67
CA ALA A 200 17.54 9.88 -8.79
C ALA A 200 16.83 8.62 -8.28
N GLU A 201 15.64 8.36 -8.82
CA GLU A 201 14.73 7.32 -8.33
C GLU A 201 15.26 5.92 -8.65
N GLN A 202 16.08 5.36 -7.75
CA GLN A 202 16.59 3.99 -7.85
C GLN A 202 15.46 2.99 -7.57
N VAL A 203 15.34 1.99 -8.45
CA VAL A 203 14.41 0.88 -8.28
C VAL A 203 14.95 -0.02 -7.15
N PRO A 204 14.15 -0.37 -6.13
CA PRO A 204 14.59 -1.25 -5.05
C PRO A 204 14.98 -2.65 -5.57
N ASP A 205 15.95 -3.28 -4.89
CA ASP A 205 16.47 -4.60 -5.24
C ASP A 205 15.38 -5.70 -5.26
N GLU A 206 15.54 -6.70 -6.14
CA GLU A 206 14.55 -7.78 -6.36
C GLU A 206 14.29 -8.61 -5.09
N ARG A 207 15.29 -8.81 -4.22
CA ARG A 207 15.13 -9.51 -2.94
C ARG A 207 14.34 -8.70 -1.93
N SER A 208 14.62 -7.40 -1.84
CA SER A 208 13.88 -6.46 -0.99
C SER A 208 12.40 -6.44 -1.37
N LEU A 209 12.12 -6.45 -2.68
CA LEU A 209 10.77 -6.59 -3.21
C LEU A 209 10.16 -7.96 -2.87
N ALA A 210 10.91 -9.06 -2.93
CA ALA A 210 10.41 -10.39 -2.56
C ALA A 210 9.99 -10.48 -1.08
N ILE A 211 10.80 -9.91 -0.17
CA ILE A 211 10.49 -9.83 1.27
C ILE A 211 9.29 -8.90 1.49
N ALA A 212 9.29 -7.72 0.87
CA ALA A 212 8.16 -6.79 0.92
C ALA A 212 6.85 -7.42 0.41
N SER A 213 6.96 -8.32 -0.56
CA SER A 213 5.84 -9.05 -1.13
C SER A 213 5.08 -9.90 -0.11
N THR A 214 5.67 -10.26 1.04
CA THR A 214 4.98 -11.06 2.05
C THR A 214 4.02 -10.24 2.91
N PHE A 215 4.13 -8.91 2.91
CA PHE A 215 3.32 -8.04 3.78
C PHE A 215 2.70 -6.82 3.10
N VAL A 216 3.28 -6.32 2.00
CA VAL A 216 2.77 -5.14 1.27
C VAL A 216 1.68 -5.51 0.25
N LYS A 217 1.56 -6.79 -0.14
CA LYS A 217 0.51 -7.24 -1.08
C LYS A 217 -0.91 -6.95 -0.58
N ASP A 218 -1.09 -6.88 0.73
CA ASP A 218 -2.39 -6.60 1.35
C ASP A 218 -2.76 -5.11 1.32
N TYR A 219 -1.83 -4.22 0.94
CA TYR A 219 -2.02 -2.76 0.93
C TYR A 219 -2.57 -2.21 -0.40
N GLY A 220 -2.85 -3.06 -1.40
CA GLY A 220 -3.52 -2.66 -2.65
C GLY A 220 -2.75 -2.98 -3.93
N PRO A 221 -3.25 -2.54 -5.10
CA PRO A 221 -2.78 -2.99 -6.41
C PRO A 221 -1.40 -2.44 -6.82
N GLN A 222 -0.94 -1.36 -6.18
CA GLN A 222 0.30 -0.67 -6.51
C GLN A 222 1.42 -1.03 -5.52
N PHE A 223 2.05 -2.19 -5.74
CA PHE A 223 3.06 -2.74 -4.84
C PHE A 223 4.24 -1.81 -4.55
N LEU A 224 4.87 -1.25 -5.59
CA LEU A 224 6.08 -0.43 -5.45
C LEU A 224 5.83 0.91 -4.73
N PRO A 225 4.78 1.69 -5.06
CA PRO A 225 4.39 2.85 -4.27
C PRO A 225 4.06 2.52 -2.82
N ASN A 226 3.32 1.42 -2.58
CA ASN A 226 2.97 0.99 -1.22
C ASN A 226 4.21 0.61 -0.40
N TYR A 227 5.18 -0.06 -1.02
CA TYR A 227 6.45 -0.40 -0.38
C TYR A 227 7.24 0.84 0.03
N ARG A 228 7.33 1.85 -0.85
CA ARG A 228 8.00 3.12 -0.53
C ARG A 228 7.30 3.88 0.59
N LEU A 229 5.97 3.92 0.57
CA LEU A 229 5.18 4.52 1.64
C LEU A 229 5.41 3.79 2.97
N TRP A 230 5.52 2.46 2.95
CA TRP A 230 5.86 1.69 4.14
C TRP A 230 7.26 2.03 4.64
N GLN A 231 8.27 2.10 3.77
CA GLN A 231 9.64 2.49 4.15
C GLN A 231 9.66 3.86 4.85
N LEU A 232 9.01 4.87 4.26
CA LEU A 232 8.90 6.22 4.82
C LEU A 232 8.22 6.25 6.19
N ASN A 233 7.16 5.46 6.37
CA ASN A 233 6.38 5.44 7.60
C ASN A 233 6.94 4.50 8.68
N SER A 234 7.89 3.62 8.32
CA SER A 234 8.47 2.66 9.25
C SER A 234 9.39 3.31 10.28
N GLY A 235 9.90 4.52 10.01
CA GLY A 235 10.78 5.28 10.90
C GLY A 235 12.12 4.59 11.19
N PHE A 236 12.45 3.52 10.47
CA PHE A 236 13.66 2.74 10.65
C PHE A 236 14.88 3.52 10.14
N GLN A 237 15.87 3.68 11.01
CA GLN A 237 17.14 4.30 10.69
C GLN A 237 18.19 3.19 10.64
N LEU A 238 18.82 3.04 9.47
CA LEU A 238 19.84 2.01 9.27
C LEU A 238 21.08 2.26 10.13
N ASP A 239 21.38 3.53 10.43
CA ASP A 239 22.48 3.95 11.32
C ASP A 239 22.34 3.40 12.75
N ASP A 240 21.14 3.01 13.19
CA ASP A 240 20.93 2.37 14.49
C ASP A 240 21.37 0.89 14.51
N VAL A 241 21.59 0.27 13.34
CA VAL A 241 22.06 -1.10 13.19
C VAL A 241 23.59 -1.10 13.16
N ARG A 242 24.22 -1.23 14.33
CA ARG A 242 25.68 -1.13 14.46
C ARG A 242 26.46 -2.33 13.91
N THR A 243 25.86 -3.51 13.95
CA THR A 243 26.50 -4.79 13.61
C THR A 243 25.50 -5.69 12.88
N ASN A 244 26.00 -6.72 12.18
CA ASN A 244 25.16 -7.63 11.42
C ASN A 244 24.16 -8.38 12.34
N PRO A 245 22.84 -8.26 12.11
CA PRO A 245 21.83 -8.93 12.92
C PRO A 245 21.91 -10.46 12.95
N LEU A 246 22.57 -11.12 11.98
CA LEU A 246 22.79 -12.56 11.97
C LEU A 246 23.78 -13.05 13.05
N HIS A 247 24.53 -12.13 13.65
CA HIS A 247 25.55 -12.39 14.67
C HIS A 247 25.19 -11.80 16.04
N TRP A 248 24.01 -11.20 16.19
CA TRP A 248 23.56 -10.64 17.46
C TRP A 248 23.29 -11.72 18.49
N THR A 249 23.81 -11.50 19.70
CA THR A 249 23.44 -12.25 20.90
C THR A 249 22.06 -11.81 21.40
N SER A 250 21.47 -12.57 22.34
CA SER A 250 20.22 -12.17 23.00
C SER A 250 20.33 -10.82 23.71
N TRP A 251 21.53 -10.46 24.19
CA TRP A 251 21.83 -9.14 24.75
C TRP A 251 21.80 -8.02 23.69
N ASP A 252 22.45 -8.23 22.55
CA ASP A 252 22.48 -7.23 21.46
C ASP A 252 21.07 -6.97 20.90
N VAL A 253 20.26 -8.03 20.79
CA VAL A 253 18.84 -7.92 20.41
C VAL A 253 18.07 -7.08 21.44
N CYS A 254 18.28 -7.33 22.73
CA CYS A 254 17.63 -6.57 23.80
C CYS A 254 17.97 -5.08 23.74
N GLU A 255 19.25 -4.73 23.65
CA GLU A 255 19.72 -3.34 23.58
C GLU A 255 19.17 -2.63 22.34
N TYR A 256 19.18 -3.29 21.19
CA TYR A 256 18.62 -2.75 19.96
C TYR A 256 17.12 -2.48 20.08
N LEU A 257 16.34 -3.44 20.59
CA LEU A 257 14.89 -3.29 20.72
C LEU A 257 14.49 -2.25 21.75
N GLU A 258 15.24 -2.12 22.85
CA GLU A 258 15.02 -1.08 23.86
C GLU A 258 15.16 0.31 23.24
N ARG A 259 16.19 0.52 22.41
CA ARG A 259 16.42 1.77 21.67
C ARG A 259 15.39 2.01 20.58
N ALA A 260 15.06 0.99 19.79
CA ALA A 260 14.21 1.13 18.60
C ALA A 260 12.72 1.24 18.91
N LEU A 261 12.24 0.62 20.00
CA LEU A 261 10.84 0.65 20.41
C LEU A 261 10.53 1.62 21.56
N ASP A 262 11.57 2.19 22.19
CA ASP A 262 11.46 3.00 23.41
C ASP A 262 10.64 2.27 24.50
N SER A 263 10.84 0.94 24.60
CA SER A 263 10.07 0.05 25.47
C SER A 263 10.95 -1.00 26.12
N THR A 264 11.18 -0.80 27.42
CA THR A 264 11.98 -1.70 28.25
C THR A 264 11.28 -3.03 28.52
N ASP A 265 9.95 -3.04 28.56
CA ASP A 265 9.16 -4.25 28.83
C ASP A 265 9.26 -5.28 27.70
N ILE A 266 9.23 -4.83 26.44
CA ILE A 266 9.34 -5.71 25.28
C ILE A 266 10.78 -6.24 25.16
N ALA A 267 11.77 -5.38 25.39
CA ALA A 267 13.19 -5.77 25.36
C ALA A 267 13.49 -6.85 26.42
N LYS A 268 13.02 -6.67 27.65
CA LYS A 268 13.15 -7.68 28.73
C LYS A 268 12.46 -8.98 28.38
N LEU A 269 11.24 -8.93 27.84
CA LEU A 269 10.51 -10.14 27.45
C LEU A 269 11.28 -10.94 26.39
N ILE A 270 11.83 -10.26 25.39
CA ILE A 270 12.63 -10.90 24.33
C ILE A 270 13.92 -11.51 24.90
N PHE A 271 14.57 -10.81 25.84
CA PHE A 271 15.77 -11.28 26.53
C PHE A 271 15.49 -12.51 27.42
N GLU A 272 14.37 -12.50 28.17
CA GLU A 272 13.95 -13.63 29.01
C GLU A 272 13.63 -14.89 28.22
N GLN A 273 13.24 -14.75 26.95
CA GLN A 273 13.00 -15.87 26.03
C GLN A 273 14.26 -16.31 25.27
N ASP A 274 15.43 -15.72 25.58
CA ASP A 274 16.73 -16.00 24.98
C ASP A 274 16.71 -15.96 23.44
N ILE A 275 16.04 -14.93 22.87
CA ILE A 275 15.91 -14.75 21.43
C ILE A 275 17.17 -14.06 20.91
N ASP A 276 18.01 -14.82 20.21
CA ASP A 276 19.18 -14.31 19.48
C ASP A 276 18.79 -13.64 18.14
N GLY A 277 19.76 -13.02 17.46
CA GLY A 277 19.51 -12.29 16.21
C GLY A 277 18.97 -13.16 15.08
N ARG A 278 19.37 -14.44 15.02
CA ARG A 278 18.87 -15.40 14.03
C ARG A 278 17.42 -15.76 14.31
N ALA A 279 17.09 -16.06 15.57
CA ALA A 279 15.74 -16.31 16.02
C ALA A 279 14.85 -15.10 15.76
N LEU A 280 15.32 -13.89 16.10
CA LEU A 280 14.60 -12.62 15.85
C LEU A 280 14.23 -12.48 14.37
N LEU A 281 15.20 -12.73 13.47
CA LEU A 281 14.99 -12.68 12.03
C LEU A 281 14.09 -13.80 11.49
N MET A 282 13.80 -14.86 12.24
CA MET A 282 12.86 -15.91 11.85
C MET A 282 11.44 -15.69 12.37
N LEU A 283 11.26 -14.81 13.36
CA LEU A 283 9.94 -14.55 13.95
C LEU A 283 8.95 -13.95 12.93
N GLY A 284 7.77 -14.54 12.86
CA GLY A 284 6.64 -14.00 12.11
C GLY A 284 5.66 -13.25 13.01
N ARG A 285 4.72 -12.52 12.41
CA ARG A 285 3.72 -11.73 13.14
C ARG A 285 2.85 -12.61 14.06
N LYS A 286 2.48 -13.80 13.60
CA LYS A 286 1.63 -14.73 14.36
C LYS A 286 2.33 -15.26 15.61
N GLU A 287 3.65 -15.45 15.52
CA GLU A 287 4.47 -15.94 16.61
C GLU A 287 4.63 -14.88 17.71
N LEU A 288 4.76 -13.60 17.34
CA LEU A 288 4.81 -12.48 18.28
C LEU A 288 3.50 -12.36 19.10
N GLU A 289 2.35 -12.53 18.45
CA GLU A 289 1.05 -12.46 19.13
C GLU A 289 0.76 -13.70 19.98
N LYS A 290 1.09 -14.89 19.47
CA LYS A 290 0.73 -16.16 20.10
C LYS A 290 1.69 -16.60 21.20
N TYR A 291 3.00 -16.51 20.95
CA TYR A 291 4.02 -17.05 21.87
C TYR A 291 4.56 -15.97 22.81
N LEU A 292 4.81 -14.76 22.30
CA LEU A 292 5.25 -13.64 23.12
C LEU A 292 4.08 -12.86 23.75
N LYS A 293 2.83 -13.25 23.47
CA LYS A 293 1.60 -12.66 24.04
C LYS A 293 1.56 -11.12 23.89
N LEU A 294 2.18 -10.59 22.84
CA LEU A 294 2.20 -9.16 22.60
C LEU A 294 0.82 -8.69 22.10
N LYS A 295 0.40 -7.51 22.57
CA LYS A 295 -0.77 -6.83 21.99
C LYS A 295 -0.49 -6.52 20.51
N VAL A 296 -1.55 -6.46 19.70
CA VAL A 296 -1.45 -6.26 18.23
C VAL A 296 -0.59 -5.06 17.85
N GLY A 297 -0.74 -3.92 18.54
CA GLY A 297 0.05 -2.71 18.25
C GLY A 297 1.57 -2.93 18.43
N PRO A 298 2.06 -3.30 19.63
CA PRO A 298 3.44 -3.69 19.86
C PRO A 298 3.97 -4.77 18.93
N ALA A 299 3.17 -5.82 18.66
CA ALA A 299 3.55 -6.91 17.76
C ALA A 299 3.79 -6.41 16.32
N VAL A 300 2.93 -5.51 15.82
CA VAL A 300 3.08 -4.90 14.50
C VAL A 300 4.32 -4.02 14.42
N LYS A 301 4.61 -3.22 15.46
CA LYS A 301 5.82 -2.39 15.50
C LYS A 301 7.10 -3.24 15.50
N LEU A 302 7.17 -4.25 16.37
CA LEU A 302 8.30 -5.17 16.43
C LEU A 302 8.47 -5.94 15.11
N TYR A 303 7.37 -6.41 14.52
CA TYR A 303 7.42 -7.08 13.23
C TYR A 303 7.92 -6.17 12.10
N SER A 304 7.54 -4.89 12.13
CA SER A 304 8.04 -3.89 11.16
C SER A 304 9.56 -3.72 11.26
N LEU A 305 10.13 -3.71 12.48
CA LEU A 305 11.57 -3.66 12.69
C LEU A 305 12.27 -4.90 12.15
N ILE A 306 11.72 -6.10 12.44
CA ILE A 306 12.25 -7.37 11.92
C ILE A 306 12.29 -7.37 10.39
N LEU A 307 11.23 -6.89 9.74
CA LEU A 307 11.19 -6.78 8.28
C LEU A 307 12.24 -5.83 7.73
N ASN A 308 12.44 -4.68 8.38
CA ASN A 308 13.50 -3.75 8.00
C ASN A 308 14.89 -4.37 8.17
N LEU A 309 15.14 -5.11 9.24
CA LEU A 309 16.41 -5.83 9.43
C LEU A 309 16.65 -6.91 8.36
N ARG A 310 15.59 -7.63 7.95
CA ARG A 310 15.68 -8.62 6.85
C ARG A 310 16.02 -7.98 5.51
N ILE A 311 15.50 -6.78 5.25
CA ILE A 311 15.74 -6.00 4.04
C ILE A 311 17.17 -5.41 4.08
N ALA A 312 17.58 -4.87 5.22
CA ALA A 312 18.91 -4.31 5.44
C ALA A 312 20.04 -5.36 5.44
N GLY A 313 19.71 -6.64 5.62
CA GLY A 313 20.68 -7.73 5.72
C GLY A 313 21.66 -7.85 4.54
N ASP A 314 21.39 -7.24 3.38
CA ASP A 314 22.31 -7.21 2.24
C ASP A 314 23.53 -6.29 2.44
N GLU A 315 23.43 -5.21 3.22
CA GLU A 315 24.58 -4.33 3.48
C GLU A 315 25.64 -4.97 4.38
N TYR A 316 25.24 -5.97 5.17
CA TYR A 316 26.10 -6.66 6.13
C TYR A 316 26.52 -8.07 5.69
N THR A 317 26.07 -8.54 4.52
CA THR A 317 26.55 -9.81 3.96
C THR A 317 28.00 -9.65 3.48
N CYS A 318 28.93 -10.06 4.33
CA CYS A 318 30.33 -10.17 3.99
C CYS A 318 30.50 -11.04 2.73
N SER A 319 31.47 -10.66 1.89
CA SER A 319 31.89 -11.34 0.66
C SER A 319 32.09 -12.85 0.78
N CYS A 320 32.23 -13.40 2.00
CA CYS A 320 32.41 -14.82 2.25
C CYS A 320 31.18 -15.71 2.00
N ASP A 321 29.94 -15.20 2.11
CA ASP A 321 28.73 -16.04 1.93
C ASP A 321 28.32 -16.22 0.46
N LYS A 322 28.81 -15.35 -0.44
CA LYS A 322 28.56 -15.47 -1.89
C LYS A 322 29.23 -16.69 -2.52
N ALA A 323 30.25 -17.26 -1.87
CA ALA A 323 30.95 -18.44 -2.34
C ALA A 323 30.19 -19.76 -2.09
N ALA A 324 29.24 -19.80 -1.14
CA ALA A 324 28.52 -21.03 -0.79
C ALA A 324 27.32 -21.33 -1.71
N ALA A 325 26.76 -20.32 -2.37
CA ALA A 325 25.57 -20.48 -3.23
C ALA A 325 25.87 -20.86 -4.70
N GLY A 326 27.15 -20.89 -5.10
CA GLY A 326 27.57 -21.11 -6.49
C GLY A 326 28.00 -22.53 -6.87
N ALA A 327 28.00 -23.49 -5.95
CA ALA A 327 28.48 -24.85 -6.22
C ALA A 327 27.33 -25.87 -6.18
N VAL A 328 26.58 -25.99 -7.28
CA VAL A 328 25.81 -27.20 -7.59
C VAL A 328 26.70 -28.09 -8.46
N PRO A 329 27.07 -29.31 -8.02
CA PRO A 329 27.84 -30.21 -8.86
C PRO A 329 26.93 -30.79 -9.95
N GLU A 330 27.31 -30.52 -11.20
CA GLU A 330 26.67 -31.05 -12.41
C GLU A 330 26.74 -32.59 -12.39
N GLN A 331 25.64 -33.24 -11.99
CA GLN A 331 25.50 -34.68 -12.10
C GLN A 331 25.37 -35.07 -13.57
N ARG A 332 26.47 -35.61 -14.08
CA ARG A 332 26.62 -36.27 -15.38
C ARG A 332 25.60 -37.41 -15.53
N LEU A 333 24.52 -37.16 -16.26
CA LEU A 333 23.59 -38.19 -16.74
C LEU A 333 24.32 -39.13 -17.71
N GLN A 334 24.58 -40.36 -17.28
CA GLN A 334 25.00 -41.46 -18.14
C GLN A 334 23.77 -41.97 -18.92
N GLY A 335 23.70 -41.63 -20.22
CA GLY A 335 22.79 -42.26 -21.18
C GLY A 335 23.47 -43.46 -21.83
N GLY A 336 22.91 -44.66 -21.64
CA GLY A 336 23.34 -45.90 -22.32
C GLY A 336 23.06 -45.89 -23.84
N PRO A 337 23.69 -46.79 -24.61
CA PRO A 337 23.68 -46.75 -26.07
C PRO A 337 22.44 -47.46 -26.66
N ARG A 338 21.92 -46.91 -27.77
CA ARG A 338 21.02 -47.63 -28.70
C ARG A 338 21.73 -47.90 -30.03
N PRO A 339 21.37 -48.98 -30.73
CA PRO A 339 22.19 -49.60 -31.77
C PRO A 339 21.84 -49.13 -33.19
N GLY A 340 22.83 -49.26 -34.08
CA GLY A 340 22.60 -49.58 -35.49
C GLY A 340 22.93 -48.47 -36.49
N ALA A 341 24.11 -48.56 -37.13
CA ALA A 341 24.25 -48.43 -38.58
C ALA A 341 25.64 -48.90 -39.04
N LEU A 342 25.59 -49.88 -39.93
CA LEU A 342 26.65 -50.57 -40.63
C LEU A 342 27.26 -49.68 -41.73
N ARG A 343 28.60 -49.56 -41.82
CA ARG A 343 29.40 -49.82 -43.05
C ARG A 343 30.88 -49.42 -42.94
N GLU A 344 31.71 -50.47 -42.99
CA GLU A 344 32.82 -50.71 -43.93
C GLU A 344 34.00 -49.73 -44.13
N ARG A 345 35.19 -50.35 -43.94
CA ARG A 345 36.46 -50.30 -44.71
C ARG A 345 37.50 -49.22 -44.39
N GLY A 346 38.73 -49.72 -44.13
CA GLY A 346 40.00 -49.02 -44.44
C GLY A 346 41.09 -49.18 -43.39
N ARG A 347 41.75 -50.35 -43.28
CA ARG A 347 43.16 -50.60 -43.67
C ARG A 347 44.25 -49.76 -42.97
N ARG A 348 45.14 -50.50 -42.28
CA ARG A 348 46.62 -50.32 -42.12
C ARG A 348 47.06 -49.09 -41.29
N GLY A 349 48.00 -49.16 -40.35
CA GLY A 349 48.83 -50.23 -39.82
C GLY A 349 50.00 -49.64 -39.02
N ARG A 350 50.57 -50.48 -38.15
CA ARG A 350 52.00 -50.61 -37.80
C ARG A 350 52.76 -49.49 -37.04
N ARG A 351 53.49 -50.00 -36.02
CA ARG A 351 54.72 -49.51 -35.31
C ARG A 351 54.44 -48.71 -34.04
N ARG A 352 54.68 -49.22 -32.83
CA ARG A 352 55.93 -49.69 -32.16
C ARG A 352 57.05 -48.65 -32.16
N ARG A 353 57.33 -48.10 -30.98
CA ARG A 353 58.61 -48.07 -30.23
C ARG A 353 58.45 -47.00 -29.13
N ASP A 354 58.43 -47.38 -27.86
CA ASP A 354 59.60 -47.65 -26.99
C ASP A 354 60.47 -46.41 -26.80
N ALA A 355 60.29 -45.74 -25.65
CA ALA A 355 61.31 -45.42 -24.67
C ALA A 355 60.63 -44.84 -23.42
#